data_AF-A0AAD2KKW0-F1
#
_entry.id   AF-A0AAD2KKW0-F1
#
_cell.length_a   1.000
_cell.length_b   1.000
_cell.length_c   1.000
_cell.angle_alpha   90.00
_cell.angle_beta   90.00
_cell.angle_gamma   90.00
#
_symmetry.space_group_name_H-M   'P 1'
#
loop_
_entity.id
_entity.type
_entity.pdbx_description
1 polymer ?
#
loop_
_entity_poly.entity_id
_entity_poly.type
_entity_poly.pdbx_seq_one_letter_code
_entity_poly.pdbx_strand_id
1 'polypeptide(L)' 'MGVAGKPVQVRNHEAARIETTPGPFMKSPLPVAGFAIIEAADMAEAIAMVSQTPCAVAHGVVEVWPLEQP' A
#
# COMPACT_ATOMS: atom_id res chain seq x y z
N MET A 1 13.76 1.71 16.57
CA MET A 1 12.41 1.41 16.09
C MET A 1 11.53 2.62 16.35
N GLY A 2 10.99 3.26 15.32
CA GLY A 2 10.09 4.40 15.47
C GLY A 2 8.64 3.93 15.60
N VAL A 3 7.82 4.66 16.37
CA VAL A 3 6.37 4.43 16.47
C VAL A 3 5.66 5.50 15.63
N ALA A 4 4.81 5.08 14.70
CA ALA A 4 4.03 6.00 13.89
C ALA A 4 2.99 6.74 14.75
N GLY A 5 2.88 8.06 14.56
CA GLY A 5 1.88 8.89 15.22
C GLY A 5 0.49 8.81 14.57
N LYS A 6 -0.40 9.74 14.95
CA LYS A 6 -1.71 9.88 14.30
C LYS A 6 -1.53 10.34 12.84
N PRO A 7 -2.12 9.65 11.85
CA PRO A 7 -2.02 10.06 10.46
C PRO A 7 -2.87 11.30 10.16
N VAL A 8 -2.59 11.95 9.03
CA VAL A 8 -3.39 13.05 8.47
C VAL A 8 -3.71 12.74 7.00
N GLN A 9 -4.95 12.95 6.61
CA GLN A 9 -5.36 12.90 5.21
C GLN A 9 -5.04 14.23 4.54
N VAL A 10 -4.55 14.18 3.31
CA VAL A 10 -4.25 15.35 2.48
C VAL A 10 -4.98 15.21 1.15
N ARG A 11 -5.69 16.24 0.73
CA ARG A 11 -6.32 16.35 -0.59
C ARG A 11 -5.91 17.65 -1.26
N ASN A 12 -5.66 17.60 -2.57
CA ASN A 12 -5.32 18.77 -3.38
C ASN A 12 -5.77 18.56 -4.84
N HIS A 13 -7.08 18.55 -5.06
CA HIS A 13 -7.62 18.36 -6.40
C HIS A 13 -7.17 19.50 -7.31
N GLU A 14 -6.64 19.14 -8.49
CA GLU A 14 -6.19 20.07 -9.53
C GLU A 14 -5.13 21.09 -9.06
N ALA A 15 -4.43 20.78 -7.96
CA ALA A 15 -3.53 21.72 -7.29
C ALA A 15 -4.20 23.05 -6.84
N ALA A 16 -5.54 23.08 -6.73
CA ALA A 16 -6.28 24.32 -6.45
C ALA A 16 -6.17 24.76 -4.98
N ARG A 17 -6.20 23.81 -4.04
CA ARG A 17 -6.15 24.07 -2.59
C ARG A 17 -5.81 22.81 -1.80
N ILE A 18 -4.97 22.96 -0.78
CA ILE A 18 -4.67 21.91 0.19
C ILE A 18 -5.78 21.83 1.24
N GLU A 19 -6.35 20.64 1.39
CA GLU A 19 -7.30 20.28 2.45
C GLU A 19 -6.72 19.16 3.31
N THR A 20 -6.86 19.28 4.63
CA THR A 20 -6.36 18.26 5.57
C THR A 20 -7.44 17.81 6.54
N THR A 21 -7.47 16.50 6.83
CA THR A 21 -8.39 15.91 7.82
C THR A 21 -7.59 15.02 8.77
N PRO A 22 -7.64 15.25 10.10
CA PRO A 22 -6.97 14.38 11.05
C PRO A 22 -7.50 12.93 11.02
N GLY A 23 -6.60 11.96 11.17
CA GLY A 23 -6.93 10.54 11.22
C GLY A 23 -6.84 9.82 9.86
N PRO A 24 -6.91 8.48 9.85
CA PRO A 24 -6.74 7.69 8.63
C PRO A 24 -7.98 7.78 7.72
N PHE A 25 -7.77 7.70 6.40
CA PHE A 25 -8.87 7.55 5.44
C PHE A 25 -9.42 6.12 5.44
N MET A 26 -8.54 5.13 5.25
CA MET A 26 -8.90 3.72 5.17
C MET A 26 -8.93 3.09 6.57
N LYS A 27 -9.94 2.26 6.81
CA LYS A 27 -10.04 1.40 7.99
C LYS A 27 -9.96 -0.05 7.52
N SER A 28 -9.06 -0.81 8.10
CA SER A 28 -8.88 -2.24 7.82
C SER A 28 -8.62 -2.97 9.14
N PRO A 29 -9.01 -4.25 9.27
CA PRO A 29 -8.61 -5.08 10.40
C PRO A 29 -7.08 -5.20 10.55
N LEU A 30 -6.33 -5.05 9.45
CA LEU A 30 -4.87 -5.05 9.43
C LEU A 30 -4.34 -3.73 8.84
N PRO A 31 -3.32 -3.11 9.44
CA PRO A 31 -2.71 -1.90 8.89
C PRO A 31 -2.01 -2.19 7.56
N VAL A 32 -2.24 -1.35 6.55
CA VAL A 32 -1.46 -1.39 5.31
C VAL A 32 -0.11 -0.74 5.57
N ALA A 33 0.95 -1.56 5.59
CA ALA A 33 2.31 -1.12 5.87
C ALA A 33 2.98 -0.41 4.66
N GLY A 34 2.50 -0.65 3.45
CA GLY A 34 3.01 -0.06 2.22
C GLY A 34 2.35 -0.66 0.98
N PHE A 35 2.72 -0.14 -0.19
CA PHE A 35 2.36 -0.70 -1.49
C PHE A 35 3.54 -0.55 -2.45
N ALA A 36 3.58 -1.38 -3.49
CA ALA A 36 4.56 -1.30 -4.57
C ALA A 36 3.86 -1.60 -5.90
N ILE A 37 4.37 -1.02 -6.98
CA ILE A 37 4.03 -1.40 -8.35
C ILE A 37 5.26 -2.12 -8.90
N ILE A 38 5.06 -3.33 -9.41
CA ILE A 38 6.10 -4.16 -10.00
C ILE A 38 5.69 -4.59 -11.40
N GLU A 39 6.67 -4.78 -12.27
CA GLU A 39 6.46 -5.42 -13.57
C GLU A 39 6.77 -6.91 -13.45
N ALA A 40 5.89 -7.74 -14.00
CA ALA A 40 6.02 -9.19 -14.08
C ALA A 40 5.31 -9.66 -15.36
N ALA A 41 5.80 -10.72 -15.97
CA ALA A 41 5.22 -11.31 -17.18
C ALA A 41 3.85 -11.94 -16.90
N ASP A 42 3.66 -12.52 -15.71
CA ASP A 42 2.41 -13.11 -15.26
C ASP A 42 2.26 -13.12 -13.72
N MET A 43 1.13 -13.66 -13.25
CA MET A 43 0.83 -13.76 -11.82
C MET A 43 1.81 -14.68 -11.07
N ALA A 44 2.31 -15.75 -11.70
CA ALA A 44 3.21 -16.68 -11.04
C ALA A 44 4.57 -16.03 -10.79
N GLU A 45 5.09 -15.27 -11.75
CA GLU A 45 6.31 -14.48 -11.57
C GLU A 45 6.12 -13.41 -10.49
N ALA A 46 5.00 -12.66 -10.51
CA ALA A 46 4.72 -11.65 -9.49
C ALA A 46 4.68 -12.25 -8.08
N ILE A 47 4.02 -13.41 -7.89
CA ILE A 47 3.99 -14.13 -6.62
C ILE A 47 5.39 -14.55 -6.19
N ALA A 48 6.19 -15.12 -7.10
CA ALA A 48 7.56 -15.54 -6.81
C ALA A 48 8.41 -14.34 -6.33
N MET A 49 8.32 -13.20 -7.03
CA MET A 49 9.05 -11.97 -6.67
C MET A 49 8.73 -11.48 -5.26
N VAL A 50 7.46 -11.49 -4.85
CA VAL A 50 7.06 -10.96 -3.54
C VAL A 50 7.14 -11.98 -2.39
N SER A 51 7.25 -13.26 -2.71
CA SER A 51 7.22 -14.37 -1.73
C SER A 51 8.32 -14.29 -0.67
N GLN A 52 9.44 -13.63 -0.97
CA GLN A 52 10.59 -13.49 -0.08
C GLN A 52 10.69 -12.12 0.60
N THR A 53 9.67 -11.27 0.45
CA THR A 53 9.64 -9.99 1.15
C THR A 53 9.49 -10.19 2.66
N PRO A 54 10.03 -9.31 3.51
CA PRO A 54 9.89 -9.41 4.96
C PRO A 54 8.42 -9.55 5.42
N CYS A 55 7.50 -8.87 4.73
CA CYS A 55 6.07 -8.97 5.00
C CYS A 55 5.51 -10.37 4.71
N ALA A 56 5.98 -11.04 3.64
CA ALA A 56 5.50 -12.37 3.26
C ALA A 56 6.08 -13.49 4.13
N VAL A 57 7.35 -13.41 4.52
CA VAL A 57 8.04 -14.52 5.23
C VAL A 57 7.89 -14.48 6.74
N ALA A 58 7.58 -13.32 7.32
CA ALA A 58 7.36 -13.19 8.76
C ALA A 58 5.92 -13.59 9.12
N HIS A 59 5.08 -12.61 9.48
CA HIS A 59 3.68 -12.83 9.84
C HIS A 59 2.77 -11.75 9.24
N GLY A 60 3.21 -11.12 8.16
CA GLY A 60 2.41 -10.17 7.39
C GLY A 60 1.71 -10.84 6.23
N VAL A 61 1.24 -10.02 5.29
CA VAL A 61 0.65 -10.46 4.03
C VAL A 61 1.08 -9.50 2.93
N VAL A 62 1.25 -10.04 1.72
CA VAL A 62 1.35 -9.25 0.49
C VAL A 62 0.18 -9.67 -0.39
N GLU A 63 -0.74 -8.75 -0.65
CA GLU A 63 -1.82 -8.95 -1.62
C GLU A 63 -1.32 -8.51 -3.00
N VAL A 64 -1.41 -9.39 -4.00
CA VAL A 64 -0.99 -9.12 -5.38
C VAL A 64 -2.23 -8.90 -6.23
N TRP A 65 -2.29 -7.74 -6.90
CA TRP A 65 -3.42 -7.31 -7.71
C TRP A 65 -2.93 -7.03 -9.13
N PRO A 66 -3.54 -7.61 -10.18
CA PRO A 66 -3.21 -7.25 -11.56
C PRO A 66 -3.70 -5.82 -11.84
N LEU A 67 -2.86 -5.03 -12.53
CA LEU A 67 -3.23 -3.70 -12.97
C LEU A 67 -3.82 -3.79 -14.39
N GLU A 68 -5.13 -3.59 -14.51
CA GLU A 68 -5.83 -3.55 -15.79
C GLU A 68 -5.71 -2.16 -16.42
N GLN A 69 -5.36 -2.09 -17.71
CA GLN A 69 -5.40 -0.86 -18.49
C GLN A 69 -6.77 -0.75 -19.20
N PRO A 70 -7.35 0.46 -19.32
CA PRO A 70 -8.63 0.67 -20.02
C PRO A 70 -8.62 0.21 -21.48
#